data_AF-A0A0M2PPU2-F1
#
_entry.id   AF-A0A0M2PPU2-F1
#
_cell.length_a   1.000
_cell.length_b   1.000
_cell.length_c   1.000
_cell.angle_alpha   90.00
_cell.angle_beta   90.00
_cell.angle_gamma   90.00
#
_symmetry.space_group_name_H-M   'P 1'
#
loop_
_entity.id
_entity.type
_entity.pdbx_description
1 polymer ?
#
loop_
_entity_poly.entity_id
_entity_poly.type
_entity_poly.pdbx_seq_one_letter_code
_entity_poly.pdbx_strand_id
1 'polypeptide(L)'
;MSYNAIPFYIDEYLKGQNEISSTVLSKFLIENHGCSNKAYSTGRPKIYFQVITYLESLVSSGVLGIIKQDRNDCVYKVTNNKIENLSEIVTVEQELGSDNDQVEQQLSLF
;
A
#
# COMPACT_ATOMS: atom_id res chain seq x y z
N MET A 1 -13.95 19.79 6.06
CA MET A 1 -13.02 19.48 4.95
C MET A 1 -13.40 18.12 4.38
N SER A 2 -13.66 18.05 3.07
CA SER A 2 -14.12 16.83 2.40
C SER A 2 -13.02 15.78 2.36
N TYR A 3 -13.37 14.53 2.71
CA TYR A 3 -12.49 13.36 2.78
C TYR A 3 -11.79 12.98 1.45
N ASN A 4 -12.08 13.68 0.35
CA ASN A 4 -11.56 13.40 -0.98
C ASN A 4 -10.18 14.03 -1.28
N ALA A 5 -9.61 14.83 -0.36
CA ALA A 5 -8.32 15.50 -0.58
C ALA A 5 -7.10 14.72 -0.08
N ILE A 6 -7.30 13.62 0.67
CA ILE A 6 -6.20 12.83 1.24
C ILE A 6 -5.25 12.28 0.15
N PRO A 7 -5.75 11.66 -0.95
CA PRO A 7 -4.88 11.20 -2.03
C PRO A 7 -3.99 12.31 -2.60
N PHE A 8 -4.57 13.50 -2.79
CA PHE A 8 -3.85 14.67 -3.33
C PHE A 8 -2.69 15.10 -2.46
N TYR A 9 -2.90 15.18 -1.13
CA TYR A 9 -1.84 15.55 -0.19
C TYR A 9 -0.75 14.48 -0.09
N ILE A 10 -1.11 13.19 -0.23
CA ILE A 10 -0.13 12.12 -0.28
C ILE A 10 0.72 12.25 -1.54
N ASP A 11 0.11 12.43 -2.72
CA ASP A 11 0.84 12.67 -3.97
C ASP A 11 1.77 13.89 -3.89
N GLU A 12 1.34 14.99 -3.26
CA GLU A 12 2.19 16.16 -3.04
C GLU A 12 3.40 15.82 -2.15
N TYR A 13 3.17 15.10 -1.05
CA TYR A 13 4.24 14.66 -0.14
C TYR A 13 5.24 13.72 -0.83
N LEU A 14 4.76 12.85 -1.72
CA LEU A 14 5.57 11.89 -2.47
C LEU A 14 6.53 12.56 -3.46
N LYS A 15 6.22 13.75 -3.97
CA LYS A 15 7.11 14.46 -4.91
C LYS A 15 8.43 14.93 -4.27
N GLY A 16 8.43 15.15 -2.96
CA GLY A 16 9.59 15.68 -2.23
C GLY A 16 10.34 14.65 -1.40
N GLN A 17 9.83 13.42 -1.28
CA GLN A 17 10.37 12.40 -0.39
C GLN A 17 10.65 11.10 -1.12
N ASN A 18 11.82 10.51 -0.87
CA ASN A 18 12.21 9.23 -1.46
C ASN A 18 11.70 8.03 -0.65
N GLU A 19 11.49 8.22 0.65
CA GLU A 19 11.06 7.20 1.60
C GLU A 19 9.92 7.76 2.47
N ILE A 20 8.89 6.93 2.68
CA ILE A 20 7.65 7.33 3.35
C ILE A 20 7.27 6.28 4.39
N SER A 21 7.21 6.72 5.65
CA SER A 21 6.62 5.95 6.73
C SER A 21 5.13 6.27 6.85
N SER A 22 4.30 5.24 6.96
CA SER A 22 2.84 5.35 7.15
C SER A 22 2.48 6.18 8.38
N THR A 23 3.22 5.99 9.47
CA THR A 23 3.00 6.70 10.73
C THR A 23 3.37 8.17 10.60
N VAL A 24 4.52 8.46 9.96
CA VAL A 24 4.98 9.85 9.73
C VAL A 24 4.01 10.58 8.81
N LEU A 25 3.60 9.96 7.71
CA LEU A 25 2.64 10.52 6.76
C LEU A 25 1.29 10.80 7.41
N SER A 26 0.79 9.85 8.23
CA SER A 26 -0.46 10.03 8.97
C SER A 26 -0.41 11.20 9.95
N LYS A 27 0.71 11.36 10.68
CA LYS A 27 0.91 12.52 11.56
C LYS A 27 0.98 13.81 10.78
N PHE A 28 1.74 13.84 9.68
CA PHE A 28 1.87 15.01 8.81
C PHE A 28 0.51 15.48 8.29
N LEU A 29 -0.36 14.57 7.86
CA LEU A 29 -1.72 14.87 7.38
C LEU A 29 -2.62 15.45 8.49
N ILE A 30 -2.47 14.98 9.73
CA ILE A 30 -3.22 15.50 10.88
C ILE A 30 -2.75 16.92 11.23
N GLU A 31 -1.43 17.13 11.29
CA GLU A 31 -0.83 18.39 11.72
C GLU A 31 -0.90 19.50 10.67
N ASN A 32 -0.59 19.19 9.39
CA ASN A 32 -0.48 20.19 8.33
C ASN A 32 -1.78 20.41 7.55
N HIS A 33 -2.61 19.38 7.40
CA HIS A 33 -3.83 19.44 6.59
C HIS A 33 -5.12 19.38 7.43
N GLY A 34 -5.02 19.39 8.76
CA GLY A 34 -6.17 19.39 9.66
C GLY A 34 -7.03 18.14 9.54
N CYS A 35 -6.44 17.01 9.10
CA CYS A 35 -7.17 15.76 8.98
C CYS A 35 -7.69 15.31 10.35
N SER A 36 -8.81 14.58 10.33
CA SER A 36 -9.49 14.20 11.57
C SER A 36 -8.58 13.33 12.45
N ASN A 37 -8.20 13.86 13.61
CA ASN A 37 -7.52 13.10 14.68
C ASN A 37 -8.46 12.13 15.41
N LYS A 38 -9.57 11.74 14.78
CA LYS A 38 -10.44 10.69 15.31
C LYS A 38 -9.62 9.40 15.28
N ALA A 39 -9.31 8.85 16.44
CA ALA A 39 -8.70 7.55 16.57
C ALA A 39 -9.77 6.44 16.61
N TYR A 40 -9.40 5.23 16.22
CA TYR A 40 -10.12 4.01 16.60
C TYR A 40 -9.96 3.77 18.10
N SER A 41 -10.79 2.90 18.68
CA SER A 41 -10.69 2.51 20.09
C SER A 41 -9.34 1.89 20.46
N THR A 42 -8.56 1.49 19.46
CA THR A 42 -7.18 0.99 19.58
C THR A 42 -6.11 2.10 19.70
N GLY A 43 -6.52 3.38 19.69
CA GLY A 43 -5.61 4.53 19.76
C GLY A 43 -4.97 4.93 18.43
N ARG A 44 -5.18 4.18 17.35
CA ARG A 44 -4.65 4.52 16.02
C ARG A 44 -5.54 5.52 15.29
N PRO A 45 -4.99 6.54 14.62
CA PRO A 45 -5.77 7.49 13.84
C PRO A 45 -6.59 6.80 12.75
N LYS A 46 -7.84 7.22 12.53
CA LYS A 46 -8.68 6.63 11.47
C LYS A 46 -8.11 6.86 10.07
N ILE A 47 -7.39 7.97 9.88
CA ILE A 47 -6.69 8.28 8.63
C ILE A 47 -5.58 7.29 8.30
N TYR A 48 -5.00 6.61 9.30
CA TYR A 48 -3.92 5.64 9.08
C TYR A 48 -4.36 4.51 8.13
N PHE A 49 -5.60 4.02 8.29
CA PHE A 49 -6.14 2.99 7.42
C PHE A 49 -6.31 3.50 5.98
N GLN A 50 -6.87 4.70 5.81
CA GLN A 50 -7.04 5.32 4.49
C GLN A 50 -5.69 5.57 3.79
N VAL A 51 -4.68 5.99 4.55
CA VAL A 51 -3.32 6.21 4.06
C VAL A 51 -2.71 4.89 3.58
N ILE A 52 -2.79 3.82 4.39
CA ILE A 52 -2.27 2.51 4.00
C ILE A 52 -2.97 2.00 2.75
N THR A 53 -4.30 2.00 2.72
CA THR A 53 -5.06 1.52 1.56
C THR A 53 -4.67 2.28 0.29
N TYR A 54 -4.42 3.59 0.39
CA TYR A 54 -3.96 4.37 -0.75
C TYR A 54 -2.51 4.02 -1.15
N LEU A 55 -1.60 3.90 -0.18
CA LEU A 55 -0.22 3.49 -0.46
C LEU A 55 -0.14 2.09 -1.06
N GLU A 56 -0.97 1.14 -0.62
CA GLU A 56 -1.08 -0.20 -1.22
C GLU A 56 -1.57 -0.15 -2.67
N SER A 57 -2.50 0.75 -2.99
CA SER A 57 -2.93 0.96 -4.38
C SER A 57 -1.81 1.54 -5.25
N LEU A 58 -0.96 2.41 -4.67
CA LEU A 58 0.23 2.95 -5.34
C LEU A 58 1.34 1.92 -5.51
N VAL A 59 1.49 0.99 -4.56
CA VAL A 59 2.39 -0.17 -4.69
C VAL A 59 1.88 -1.11 -5.78
N SER A 60 0.59 -1.42 -5.78
CA SER A 60 -0.03 -2.31 -6.79
C SER A 60 0.04 -1.74 -8.20
N SER A 61 0.10 -0.41 -8.33
CA SER A 61 0.31 0.28 -9.61
C SER A 61 1.79 0.48 -9.98
N GLY A 62 2.73 0.00 -9.15
CA GLY A 62 4.18 0.07 -9.41
C GLY A 62 4.82 1.44 -9.17
N VAL A 63 4.08 2.39 -8.58
CA VAL A 63 4.59 3.74 -8.26
C VAL A 63 5.44 3.71 -6.98
N LEU A 64 5.10 2.85 -6.03
CA LEU A 64 5.80 2.67 -4.76
C LEU A 64 6.35 1.25 -4.64
N GLY A 65 7.47 1.10 -3.94
CA GLY A 65 8.00 -0.18 -3.46
C GLY A 65 7.86 -0.29 -1.95
N ILE A 66 7.58 -1.48 -1.43
CA ILE A 66 7.59 -1.73 0.02
C ILE A 66 9.03 -2.02 0.44
N ILE A 67 9.58 -1.21 1.35
CA ILE A 67 10.89 -1.49 1.97
C ILE A 67 10.70 -2.35 3.21
N LYS A 68 9.70 -2.00 4.03
CA LYS A 68 9.48 -2.63 5.33
C LYS A 68 7.99 -2.66 5.64
N GLN A 69 7.49 -3.81 6.08
CA GLN A 69 6.13 -3.98 6.53
C GLN A 69 6.13 -4.59 7.94
N ASP A 70 5.97 -3.75 8.97
CA ASP A 70 5.80 -4.20 10.35
C ASP A 70 4.35 -4.02 10.80
N ARG A 71 3.98 -4.76 11.85
CA ARG A 71 2.69 -4.57 12.57
C ARG A 71 2.50 -3.14 13.09
N ASN A 72 3.59 -2.40 13.32
CA ASN A 72 3.55 -1.05 13.85
C ASN A 72 3.71 0.03 12.77
N ASP A 73 4.56 -0.19 11.77
CA ASP A 73 4.82 0.80 10.74
C ASP A 73 5.15 0.15 9.40
N CYS A 74 4.64 0.73 8.31
CA CYS A 74 4.98 0.33 6.95
C CYS A 74 5.75 1.46 6.29
N VAL A 75 6.92 1.13 5.73
CA VAL A 75 7.83 2.05 5.06
C VAL A 75 7.87 1.72 3.58
N TYR A 76 7.61 2.73 2.77
CA TYR A 76 7.53 2.67 1.31
C TYR A 76 8.63 3.53 0.70
N LYS A 77 9.09 3.14 -0.48
CA LYS A 77 10.01 3.92 -1.31
C LYS A 77 9.29 4.40 -2.56
N VAL A 78 9.56 5.62 -2.98
CA VAL A 78 9.19 6.05 -4.34
C VAL A 78 10.06 5.29 -5.32
N THR A 79 9.41 4.44 -6.12
CA THR A 79 10.05 3.84 -7.28
C THR A 79 9.95 4.90 -8.36
N ASN A 80 11.08 5.34 -8.91
CA ASN A 80 11.18 6.45 -9.87
C ASN A 80 10.52 6.15 -11.24
N ASN A 81 9.53 5.25 -11.30
CA ASN A 81 9.02 4.59 -12.48
C ASN A 81 7.74 5.24 -13.04
N LYS A 82 7.71 6.57 -13.08
CA LYS A 82 6.79 7.32 -13.94
C LYS A 82 7.68 8.31 -14.70
N ILE A 83 7.90 8.24 -16.01
CA ILE A 83 7.09 7.73 -17.14
C ILE A 83 8.07 7.46 -18.28
N GLU A 84 8.14 6.25 -18.83
CA GLU A 84 8.28 6.01 -20.28
C GLU A 84 7.55 4.70 -20.63
N ASN A 85 6.48 4.82 -21.42
CA ASN A 85 5.71 3.77 -22.12
C ASN A 85 4.78 2.80 -21.37
N LEU A 86 3.50 2.92 -21.72
CA LEU A 86 2.40 1.96 -21.61
C LEU A 86 2.61 0.75 -22.52
N SER A 87 3.67 -0.04 -22.32
CA SER A 87 3.84 -1.28 -23.06
C SER A 87 4.69 -2.31 -22.31
N GLU A 88 4.19 -2.80 -21.17
CA GLU A 88 4.51 -4.16 -20.72
C GLU A 88 3.57 -4.55 -19.58
N ILE A 89 2.47 -5.18 -19.97
CA ILE A 89 1.75 -6.15 -19.16
C ILE A 89 2.76 -7.23 -18.74
N VAL A 90 3.28 -7.13 -17.52
CA VAL A 90 3.92 -8.27 -16.85
C VAL A 90 2.96 -8.78 -15.80
N THR A 91 2.28 -9.85 -16.17
CA THR A 91 1.53 -10.74 -15.30
C THR A 91 2.49 -11.24 -14.22
N VAL A 92 2.33 -10.77 -12.99
CA VAL A 92 2.96 -11.41 -11.82
C VAL A 92 1.91 -12.30 -11.19
N GLU A 93 1.93 -13.57 -11.59
CA GLU A 93 1.32 -14.64 -10.83
C GLU A 93 2.09 -14.77 -9.51
N GLN A 94 1.51 -14.28 -8.41
CA GLN A 94 1.96 -14.68 -7.08
C GLN A 94 1.26 -15.99 -6.72
N GLU A 95 1.96 -17.08 -7.01
CA GLU A 95 1.75 -18.37 -6.39
C GLU A 95 2.06 -18.24 -4.89
N LEU A 96 1.02 -18.12 -4.05
CA LEU A 96 1.13 -18.41 -2.63
C LEU A 96 0.45 -19.75 -2.37
N GLY A 97 1.28 -20.76 -2.16
CA GLY A 97 0.87 -22.09 -1.76
C GLY A 97 -0.06 -22.05 -0.55
N SER A 98 -1.19 -22.72 -0.68
CA SER A 98 -1.94 -23.26 0.44
C SER A 98 -1.84 -24.77 0.33
N ASP A 99 -1.01 -25.32 1.20
CA ASP A 99 -0.94 -26.72 1.59
C ASP A 99 -2.34 -27.18 2.03
N ASN A 100 -2.97 -28.04 1.25
CA ASN A 100 -4.02 -28.94 1.75
C ASN A 100 -4.20 -30.12 0.78
N ASP A 101 -3.50 -31.20 1.10
CA ASP A 101 -3.95 -32.60 1.06
C ASP A 101 -5.11 -32.94 0.10
N GLN A 102 -4.78 -33.44 -1.10
CA GLN A 102 -5.49 -34.57 -1.76
C GLN A 102 -4.51 -35.31 -2.67
N VAL A 103 -3.87 -36.32 -2.09
CA VAL A 103 -3.21 -37.40 -2.83
C VAL A 103 -4.30 -38.41 -3.19
N GLU A 104 -4.66 -38.53 -4.48
CA GLU A 104 -4.73 -39.85 -5.12
C GLU A 104 -4.77 -39.70 -6.65
N GLN A 105 -3.65 -40.09 -7.27
CA GLN A 105 -3.51 -40.18 -8.71
C GLN A 105 -4.18 -41.45 -9.23
N GLN A 106 -5.01 -41.28 -10.26
CA GLN A 106 -5.16 -42.14 -11.44
C GLN A 106 -4.79 -43.62 -11.30
N LEU A 107 -5.78 -44.51 -11.48
CA LEU A 107 -5.52 -45.84 -12.04
C LEU A 107 -6.53 -46.17 -13.16
N SER A 108 -5.96 -46.81 -14.19
CA SER A 108 -6.41 -46.95 -15.56
C SER A 108 -7.74 -47.65 -15.83
N LEU A 109 -8.30 -47.25 -16.97
CA LEU A 109 -9.24 -47.96 -17.83
C LEU A 109 -8.83 -49.44 -18.00
N PHE A 110 -9.71 -50.37 -17.61
CA PHE A 110 -9.80 -51.72 -18.14
C PHE A 110 -11.22 -51.94 -18.64
#